data_AF-A0A425Y2D3-F1
#
_entry.id   AF-A0A425Y2D3-F1
#
_cell.length_a   1.000
_cell.length_b   1.000
_cell.length_c   1.000
_cell.angle_alpha   90.00
_cell.angle_beta   90.00
_cell.angle_gamma   90.00
#
_symmetry.space_group_name_H-M   'P 1'
#
loop_
_entity.id
_entity.type
_entity.pdbx_description
1 polymer ?
#
loop_
_entity_poly.entity_id
_entity_poly.type
_entity_poly.pdbx_seq_one_letter_code
_entity_poly.pdbx_strand_id
1 'polypeptide(L)'
;MAISNGTVSFMPNKVLTRFEQDLDLLPMYYAKPDDVILVHQLPDAQFLSFIESKGIQTPRFQLFPQALTDQAFLKEAKAGLQPWGWSPRMHYLLAPFKDQCQQSFLTQPNAYWQPKFKELYSREMALSCLQHFLQNNRSEHYISTDLIPQICTTISEVEALQNKWQQIVIKSPWSSSGRGLQILRKAFINKSVEQALGGVLKSQGFVMVEAFVDKQFDFSIQFYADGNGELDFKGFAFFETNDNGQYQSNLLGFIPHALKQFLNPIIQEELISGLKEALKAHNIPNDYCGHLGIDCMLFIDTKGIAKIQPCLEINLRYNMSVIASHLSQYLHPDAKGSYNIFAESKSVFINFNKRMIQEHPFEFKDGKWYKGYLPLTSPNQDKLFGAYVFLD
;
A
#
# COMPACT_ATOMS: atom_id res chain seq x y z
N MET A 1 -0.67 -1.61 12.28
CA MET A 1 -0.86 -1.04 13.65
C MET A 1 -2.27 -1.21 14.20
N ALA A 2 -3.33 -0.69 13.57
CA ALA A 2 -4.71 -0.91 14.05
C ALA A 2 -5.06 -2.41 14.12
N ILE A 3 -4.70 -3.18 13.09
CA ILE A 3 -4.84 -4.64 13.05
C ILE A 3 -4.06 -5.33 14.19
N SER A 4 -2.80 -4.94 14.39
CA SER A 4 -1.96 -5.46 15.48
C SER A 4 -2.59 -5.21 16.85
N ASN A 5 -3.11 -4.00 17.08
CA ASN A 5 -3.72 -3.61 18.35
C ASN A 5 -5.05 -4.35 18.56
N GLY A 6 -5.83 -4.58 17.49
CA GLY A 6 -7.03 -5.40 17.52
C GLY A 6 -8.26 -4.75 18.16
N THR A 7 -8.15 -3.52 18.68
CA THR A 7 -9.26 -2.83 19.36
C THR A 7 -9.88 -1.73 18.51
N VAL A 8 -11.15 -1.41 18.81
CA VAL A 8 -11.85 -0.27 18.22
C VAL A 8 -11.29 1.08 18.69
N SER A 9 -10.57 1.10 19.83
CA SER A 9 -10.03 2.29 20.48
C SER A 9 -8.58 2.60 20.09
N PHE A 10 -8.02 1.90 19.10
CA PHE A 10 -6.70 2.24 18.56
C PHE A 10 -6.67 3.71 18.11
N MET A 11 -5.77 4.52 18.68
CA MET A 11 -5.56 5.89 18.25
C MET A 11 -4.20 6.01 17.58
N PRO A 12 -4.09 6.62 16.37
CA PRO A 12 -2.81 6.83 15.75
C PRO A 12 -2.07 7.92 16.54
N ASN A 13 -0.75 7.95 16.44
CA ASN A 13 -0.02 9.10 16.97
C ASN A 13 -0.35 10.37 16.14
N LYS A 14 -0.02 11.55 16.67
CA LYS A 14 -0.35 12.84 16.03
C LYS A 14 0.12 12.94 14.57
N VAL A 15 1.31 12.42 14.27
CA VAL A 15 1.90 12.48 12.92
C VAL A 15 1.08 11.64 11.95
N LEU A 16 0.68 10.42 12.35
CA LEU A 16 -0.14 9.54 11.52
C LEU A 16 -1.57 10.05 11.37
N THR A 17 -2.16 10.58 12.44
CA THR A 17 -3.47 11.24 12.35
C THR A 17 -3.41 12.39 11.34
N ARG A 18 -2.36 13.22 11.39
CA ARG A 18 -2.19 14.30 10.42
C ARG A 18 -1.96 13.79 9.00
N PHE A 19 -1.18 12.71 8.83
CA PHE A 19 -0.99 12.06 7.54
C PHE A 19 -2.31 11.54 6.94
N GLU A 20 -3.13 10.88 7.75
CA GLU A 20 -4.45 10.39 7.33
C GLU A 20 -5.37 11.54 6.92
N GLN A 21 -5.40 12.64 7.68
CA GLN A 21 -6.23 13.82 7.42
C GLN A 21 -5.76 14.62 6.20
N ASP A 22 -4.46 14.82 6.03
CA ASP A 22 -3.92 15.61 4.93
C ASP A 22 -4.15 14.92 3.56
N LEU A 23 -4.24 13.58 3.57
CA LEU A 23 -4.34 12.72 2.38
C LEU A 23 -5.71 12.04 2.20
N ASP A 24 -6.73 12.36 3.00
CA ASP A 24 -8.06 11.74 2.90
C ASP A 24 -8.85 12.09 1.63
N LEU A 25 -8.33 13.02 0.81
CA LEU A 25 -8.83 13.31 -0.54
C LEU A 25 -8.42 12.27 -1.59
N LEU A 26 -7.36 11.49 -1.34
CA LEU A 26 -6.81 10.55 -2.32
C LEU A 26 -7.82 9.56 -2.92
N PRO A 27 -8.86 9.10 -2.21
CA PRO A 27 -9.90 8.26 -2.80
C PRO A 27 -10.57 8.87 -4.04
N MET A 28 -10.53 10.19 -4.24
CA MET A 28 -11.15 10.84 -5.41
C MET A 28 -10.60 10.36 -6.75
N TYR A 29 -9.39 9.81 -6.77
CA TYR A 29 -8.75 9.34 -8.00
C TYR A 29 -9.28 7.99 -8.49
N TYR A 30 -9.97 7.23 -7.64
CA TYR A 30 -10.64 5.98 -8.01
C TYR A 30 -12.14 5.98 -7.74
N ALA A 31 -12.66 7.02 -7.08
CA ALA A 31 -14.08 7.21 -6.85
C ALA A 31 -14.82 7.52 -8.15
N LYS A 32 -16.09 7.10 -8.21
CA LYS A 32 -17.02 7.46 -9.27
C LYS A 32 -17.70 8.80 -8.95
N PRO A 33 -18.26 9.51 -9.95
CA PRO A 33 -18.93 10.79 -9.72
C PRO A 33 -20.09 10.75 -8.71
N ASP A 34 -20.77 9.60 -8.59
CA ASP A 34 -21.87 9.35 -7.66
C ASP A 34 -21.42 8.92 -6.25
N ASP A 35 -20.13 8.65 -6.05
CA ASP A 35 -19.59 8.34 -4.74
C ASP A 35 -19.53 9.58 -3.83
N VAL A 36 -19.43 9.32 -2.53
CA VAL A 36 -19.21 10.35 -1.50
C VAL A 36 -17.92 10.05 -0.76
N ILE A 37 -17.01 11.02 -0.74
CA ILE A 37 -15.77 10.93 0.04
C ILE A 37 -15.95 11.64 1.36
N LEU A 38 -15.73 10.89 2.44
CA LEU A 38 -15.72 11.42 3.79
C LEU A 38 -14.33 11.98 4.11
N VAL A 39 -14.25 13.29 4.34
CA VAL A 39 -12.99 14.02 4.57
C VAL A 39 -13.02 14.76 5.91
N HIS A 40 -11.84 15.07 6.46
CA HIS A 40 -11.71 15.88 7.66
C HIS A 40 -11.70 17.37 7.35
N GLN A 41 -11.33 17.74 6.13
CA GLN A 41 -11.37 19.09 5.62
C GLN A 41 -11.91 19.06 4.19
N LEU A 42 -12.89 19.92 3.88
CA LEU A 42 -13.38 20.04 2.50
C LEU A 42 -12.26 20.58 1.60
N PRO A 43 -12.09 20.04 0.39
CA PRO A 43 -11.18 20.63 -0.59
C PRO A 43 -11.66 22.04 -0.96
N ASP A 44 -10.73 22.99 -1.13
CA ASP A 44 -11.10 24.34 -1.55
C ASP A 44 -11.55 24.36 -3.02
N ALA A 45 -12.44 25.30 -3.35
CA ALA A 45 -13.05 25.39 -4.68
C ALA A 45 -12.00 25.67 -5.78
N GLN A 46 -10.94 26.41 -5.47
CA GLN A 46 -9.89 26.70 -6.45
C GLN A 46 -9.13 25.42 -6.83
N PHE A 47 -8.81 24.57 -5.85
CA PHE A 47 -8.22 23.26 -6.10
C PHE A 47 -9.15 22.36 -6.91
N LEU A 48 -10.44 22.30 -6.59
CA LEU A 48 -11.39 21.48 -7.35
C LEU A 48 -11.49 21.92 -8.81
N SER A 49 -11.70 23.22 -9.08
CA SER A 49 -11.73 23.74 -10.45
C SER A 49 -10.42 23.52 -11.19
N PHE A 50 -9.29 23.60 -10.49
CA PHE A 50 -7.99 23.29 -11.07
C PHE A 50 -7.89 21.82 -11.47
N ILE A 51 -8.27 20.88 -10.61
CA ILE A 51 -8.23 19.43 -10.89
C ILE A 51 -9.21 19.04 -12.00
N GLU A 52 -10.42 19.60 -12.01
CA GLU A 52 -11.39 19.42 -13.10
C GLU A 52 -10.85 19.92 -14.44
N SER A 53 -10.12 21.05 -14.45
CA SER A 53 -9.44 21.54 -15.65
C SER A 53 -8.36 20.58 -16.18
N LYS A 54 -7.95 19.59 -15.35
CA LYS A 54 -7.02 18.53 -15.75
C LYS A 54 -7.70 17.25 -16.24
N GLY A 55 -9.03 17.26 -16.36
CA GLY A 55 -9.82 16.13 -16.84
C GLY A 55 -10.23 15.14 -15.76
N ILE A 56 -9.97 15.43 -14.49
CA ILE A 56 -10.36 14.57 -13.37
C ILE A 56 -11.77 14.93 -12.94
N GLN A 57 -12.67 13.95 -12.91
CA GLN A 57 -14.01 14.13 -12.37
C GLN A 57 -13.98 14.08 -10.84
N THR A 58 -14.62 15.04 -10.19
CA THR A 58 -14.66 15.11 -8.73
C THR A 58 -15.97 14.53 -8.19
N PRO A 59 -15.93 13.66 -7.17
CA PRO A 59 -17.13 13.14 -6.51
C PRO A 59 -17.73 14.17 -5.54
N ARG A 60 -18.79 13.78 -4.82
CA ARG A 60 -19.30 14.57 -3.69
C ARG A 60 -18.37 14.42 -2.49
N PHE A 61 -18.17 15.50 -1.74
CA PHE A 61 -17.40 15.50 -0.49
C PHE A 61 -18.32 15.79 0.69
N GLN A 62 -18.09 15.13 1.82
CA GLN A 62 -18.79 15.38 3.07
C GLN A 62 -17.80 15.38 4.22
N LEU A 63 -17.93 16.34 5.15
CA LEU A 63 -17.13 16.33 6.36
C LEU A 63 -17.50 15.13 7.23
N PHE A 64 -16.52 14.31 7.58
CA PHE A 64 -16.75 13.08 8.36
C PHE A 64 -17.49 13.33 9.69
N PRO A 65 -17.14 14.35 10.51
CA PRO A 65 -17.89 14.64 11.73
C PRO A 65 -19.35 15.06 11.48
N GLN A 66 -19.63 15.71 10.35
CA GLN A 66 -20.99 16.12 9.99
C GLN A 66 -21.81 14.95 9.44
N ALA A 67 -21.18 14.06 8.66
CA ALA A 67 -21.81 12.85 8.16
C ALA A 67 -22.35 11.96 9.30
N LEU A 68 -21.71 11.99 10.46
CA LEU A 68 -22.12 11.21 11.64
C LEU A 68 -23.33 11.79 12.38
N THR A 69 -23.70 13.05 12.16
CA THR A 69 -24.80 13.73 12.85
C THR A 69 -25.95 14.12 11.93
N ASP A 70 -25.69 14.24 10.63
CA ASP A 70 -26.69 14.51 9.59
C ASP A 70 -27.63 13.31 9.39
N GLN A 71 -28.86 13.44 9.89
CA GLN A 71 -29.89 12.41 9.79
C GLN A 71 -30.35 12.12 8.37
N ALA A 72 -30.30 13.11 7.47
CA ALA A 72 -30.65 12.90 6.07
C ALA A 72 -29.56 12.05 5.39
N PHE A 73 -28.29 12.40 5.61
CA PHE A 73 -27.16 11.64 5.08
C PHE A 73 -27.08 10.22 5.66
N LEU A 74 -27.32 10.06 6.96
CA LEU A 74 -27.32 8.74 7.60
C LEU A 74 -28.37 7.80 7.01
N LYS A 75 -29.57 8.33 6.68
CA LYS A 75 -30.69 7.57 6.10
C LYS A 75 -30.62 7.42 4.57
N GLU A 76 -29.67 8.07 3.92
CA GLU A 76 -29.44 7.94 2.48
C GLU A 76 -28.97 6.50 2.16
N ALA A 77 -29.58 5.86 1.17
CA ALA A 77 -29.18 4.53 0.71
C ALA A 77 -27.78 4.56 0.11
N LYS A 78 -26.97 3.53 0.39
CA LYS A 78 -25.56 3.43 -0.03
C LYS A 78 -25.33 2.09 -0.71
N ALA A 79 -24.57 2.06 -1.80
CA ALA A 79 -24.18 0.80 -2.42
C ALA A 79 -23.30 -0.05 -1.48
N GLY A 80 -22.39 0.61 -0.76
CA GLY A 80 -21.51 -0.02 0.22
C GLY A 80 -20.53 1.00 0.80
N LEU A 81 -19.56 0.51 1.56
CA LEU A 81 -18.52 1.34 2.18
C LEU A 81 -17.15 0.87 1.69
N GLN A 82 -16.29 1.80 1.33
CA GLN A 82 -14.98 1.51 0.77
C GLN A 82 -13.89 2.31 1.50
N PRO A 83 -13.57 1.98 2.77
CA PRO A 83 -12.46 2.62 3.45
C PRO A 83 -11.14 2.27 2.76
N TRP A 84 -10.11 3.09 3.00
CA TRP A 84 -8.76 2.80 2.53
C TRP A 84 -8.31 1.39 2.90
N GLY A 85 -8.58 0.96 4.14
CA GLY A 85 -8.40 -0.42 4.58
C GLY A 85 -9.29 -0.75 5.78
N TRP A 86 -9.72 -2.00 5.86
CA TRP A 86 -10.54 -2.48 6.96
C TRP A 86 -9.71 -2.73 8.22
N SER A 87 -10.31 -2.46 9.38
CA SER A 87 -9.75 -2.74 10.71
C SER A 87 -10.87 -2.69 11.75
N PRO A 88 -10.68 -3.23 12.97
CA PRO A 88 -11.70 -3.15 14.02
C PRO A 88 -12.19 -1.71 14.25
N ARG A 89 -11.26 -0.75 14.30
CA ARG A 89 -11.57 0.67 14.41
C ARG A 89 -12.36 1.20 13.21
N MET A 90 -11.96 0.85 12.00
CA MET A 90 -12.66 1.36 10.81
C MET A 90 -14.10 0.85 10.75
N HIS A 91 -14.34 -0.41 11.13
CA HIS A 91 -15.71 -0.92 11.28
C HIS A 91 -16.50 -0.18 12.34
N TYR A 92 -15.88 0.19 13.46
CA TYR A 92 -16.52 1.00 14.50
C TYR A 92 -16.88 2.41 14.00
N LEU A 93 -15.93 3.10 13.36
CA LEU A 93 -16.13 4.45 12.84
C LEU A 93 -17.22 4.52 11.76
N LEU A 94 -17.31 3.48 10.94
CA LEU A 94 -18.27 3.42 9.85
C LEU A 94 -19.58 2.71 10.21
N ALA A 95 -19.72 2.21 11.44
CA ALA A 95 -20.91 1.49 11.88
C ALA A 95 -22.22 2.25 11.63
N PRO A 96 -22.32 3.58 11.86
CA PRO A 96 -23.56 4.33 11.64
C PRO A 96 -24.09 4.31 10.18
N PHE A 97 -23.24 4.00 9.20
CA PHE A 97 -23.62 3.99 7.78
C PHE A 97 -24.03 2.60 7.27
N LYS A 98 -23.79 1.54 8.04
CA LYS A 98 -23.95 0.16 7.58
C LYS A 98 -25.39 -0.23 7.30
N ASP A 99 -26.32 0.21 8.14
CA ASP A 99 -27.73 -0.19 8.03
C ASP A 99 -28.40 0.29 6.74
N GLN A 100 -27.82 1.31 6.08
CA GLN A 100 -28.30 1.81 4.79
C GLN A 100 -27.52 1.26 3.59
N CYS A 101 -26.58 0.34 3.81
CA CYS A 101 -25.85 -0.30 2.72
C CYS A 101 -26.68 -1.40 2.06
N GLN A 102 -26.47 -1.62 0.76
CA GLN A 102 -27.12 -2.69 0.03
C GLN A 102 -26.73 -4.07 0.59
N GLN A 103 -27.63 -5.04 0.43
CA GLN A 103 -27.42 -6.41 0.89
C GLN A 103 -26.17 -7.04 0.27
N SER A 104 -25.86 -6.72 -1.00
CA SER A 104 -24.67 -7.18 -1.71
C SER A 104 -23.36 -6.81 -1.00
N PHE A 105 -23.31 -5.65 -0.34
CA PHE A 105 -22.19 -5.26 0.52
C PHE A 105 -22.25 -5.97 1.86
N LEU A 106 -23.42 -6.02 2.51
CA LEU A 106 -23.59 -6.59 3.85
C LEU A 106 -23.27 -8.09 3.93
N THR A 107 -23.35 -8.82 2.82
CA THR A 107 -22.98 -10.23 2.73
C THR A 107 -21.51 -10.49 2.39
N GLN A 108 -20.72 -9.46 2.10
CA GLN A 108 -19.28 -9.63 1.85
C GLN A 108 -18.57 -10.19 3.09
N PRO A 109 -17.52 -11.01 2.92
CA PRO A 109 -16.87 -11.69 4.04
C PRO A 109 -16.30 -10.69 5.08
N ASN A 110 -15.73 -9.60 4.61
CA ASN A 110 -15.16 -8.51 5.39
C ASN A 110 -16.12 -7.33 5.59
N ALA A 111 -17.43 -7.50 5.35
CA ALA A 111 -18.40 -6.47 5.67
C ALA A 111 -18.34 -6.13 7.16
N TYR A 112 -18.17 -7.13 8.03
CA TYR A 112 -18.03 -6.96 9.48
C TYR A 112 -16.70 -7.52 9.95
N TRP A 113 -16.12 -6.88 10.97
CA TRP A 113 -14.87 -7.37 11.55
C TRP A 113 -15.07 -8.72 12.24
N GLN A 114 -14.16 -9.66 11.98
CA GLN A 114 -14.04 -10.90 12.74
C GLN A 114 -12.59 -11.04 13.22
N PRO A 115 -12.34 -11.49 14.47
CA PRO A 115 -10.97 -11.63 15.00
C PRO A 115 -10.06 -12.48 14.11
N LYS A 116 -10.60 -13.53 13.47
CA LYS A 116 -9.86 -14.41 12.55
C LYS A 116 -9.25 -13.65 11.36
N PHE A 117 -9.85 -12.54 10.93
CA PHE A 117 -9.34 -11.75 9.80
C PHE A 117 -8.02 -11.07 10.09
N LYS A 118 -7.62 -10.94 11.36
CA LYS A 118 -6.30 -10.40 11.72
C LYS A 118 -5.16 -11.14 11.03
N GLU A 119 -5.26 -12.47 10.92
CA GLU A 119 -4.22 -13.30 10.31
C GLU A 119 -4.04 -13.05 8.82
N LEU A 120 -5.10 -12.65 8.11
CA LEU A 120 -5.01 -12.33 6.68
C LEU A 120 -4.03 -11.18 6.37
N TYR A 121 -3.78 -10.32 7.36
CA TYR A 121 -2.87 -9.17 7.26
C TYR A 121 -1.48 -9.46 7.82
N SER A 122 -1.19 -10.70 8.22
CA SER A 122 0.09 -11.05 8.85
C SER A 122 1.17 -11.33 7.81
N ARG A 123 2.42 -11.13 8.19
CA ARG A 123 3.56 -11.57 7.38
C ARG A 123 3.70 -13.09 7.33
N GLU A 124 3.14 -13.80 8.30
CA GLU A 124 3.03 -15.26 8.26
C GLU A 124 2.12 -15.73 7.12
N MET A 125 1.00 -15.04 6.88
CA MET A 125 0.15 -15.29 5.71
C MET A 125 0.91 -15.07 4.40
N ALA A 126 1.67 -13.97 4.29
CA ALA A 126 2.52 -13.71 3.13
C ALA A 126 3.60 -14.78 2.93
N LEU A 127 4.25 -15.25 4.01
CA LEU A 127 5.21 -16.35 3.98
C LEU A 127 4.56 -17.65 3.52
N SER A 128 3.36 -17.95 4.01
CA SER A 128 2.62 -19.16 3.64
C SER A 128 2.25 -19.15 2.15
N CYS A 129 1.86 -17.98 1.62
CA CYS A 129 1.64 -17.78 0.20
C CYS A 129 2.94 -17.91 -0.61
N LEU A 130 4.05 -17.34 -0.13
CA LEU A 130 5.37 -17.46 -0.76
C LEU A 130 5.82 -18.92 -0.86
N GLN A 131 5.69 -19.68 0.24
CA GLN A 131 6.06 -21.10 0.27
C GLN A 131 5.20 -21.91 -0.70
N HIS A 132 3.89 -21.68 -0.72
CA HIS A 132 2.99 -22.32 -1.68
C HIS A 132 3.37 -21.99 -3.13
N PHE A 133 3.66 -20.71 -3.41
CA PHE A 133 4.13 -20.27 -4.72
C PHE A 133 5.37 -21.05 -5.15
N LEU A 134 6.42 -21.06 -4.33
CA LEU A 134 7.72 -21.68 -4.65
C LEU A 134 7.65 -23.20 -4.78
N GLN A 135 6.75 -23.85 -4.03
CA GLN A 135 6.54 -25.30 -4.11
C GLN A 135 5.97 -25.71 -5.48
N ASN A 136 5.07 -24.89 -6.04
CA ASN A 136 4.38 -25.18 -7.30
C ASN A 136 5.04 -24.52 -8.53
N ASN A 137 5.88 -23.49 -8.33
CA ASN A 137 6.51 -22.72 -9.41
C ASN A 137 8.03 -22.73 -9.24
N ARG A 138 8.65 -23.92 -9.32
CA ARG A 138 10.10 -24.05 -9.19
C ARG A 138 10.80 -23.46 -10.41
N SER A 139 11.56 -22.40 -10.19
CA SER A 139 12.35 -21.74 -11.23
C SER A 139 13.63 -21.17 -10.65
N GLU A 140 14.69 -21.13 -11.46
CA GLU A 140 15.93 -20.45 -11.08
C GLU A 140 15.75 -18.93 -11.00
N HIS A 141 14.66 -18.36 -11.52
CA HIS A 141 14.38 -16.93 -11.43
C HIS A 141 13.89 -16.49 -10.04
N TYR A 142 13.49 -17.41 -9.16
CA TYR A 142 12.95 -17.08 -7.85
C TYR A 142 13.96 -17.25 -6.73
N ILE A 143 13.66 -16.62 -5.59
CA ILE A 143 14.45 -16.70 -4.36
C ILE A 143 14.76 -18.15 -3.96
N SER A 144 16.00 -18.40 -3.55
CA SER A 144 16.43 -19.71 -3.05
C SER A 144 15.72 -20.06 -1.73
N THR A 145 15.49 -21.35 -1.50
CA THR A 145 14.98 -21.88 -0.24
C THR A 145 15.82 -21.45 0.97
N ASP A 146 17.12 -21.22 0.79
CA ASP A 146 18.04 -20.82 1.87
C ASP A 146 17.83 -19.40 2.37
N LEU A 147 17.13 -18.57 1.58
CA LEU A 147 16.84 -17.16 1.82
C LEU A 147 15.36 -16.91 2.15
N ILE A 148 14.52 -17.96 2.21
CA ILE A 148 13.11 -17.82 2.59
C ILE A 148 13.03 -17.20 4.00
N PRO A 149 12.14 -16.21 4.22
CA PRO A 149 11.89 -15.62 5.53
C PRO A 149 11.58 -16.66 6.61
N GLN A 150 12.00 -16.41 7.84
CA GLN A 150 11.73 -17.29 8.97
C GLN A 150 11.01 -16.57 10.10
N ILE A 151 10.08 -17.29 10.72
CA ILE A 151 9.38 -16.85 11.93
C ILE A 151 10.29 -17.11 13.14
N CYS A 152 10.54 -16.07 13.93
CA CYS A 152 11.26 -16.18 15.19
C CYS A 152 10.36 -15.75 16.35
N THR A 153 10.32 -16.58 17.38
CA THR A 153 9.61 -16.37 18.64
C THR A 153 10.56 -15.99 19.77
N THR A 154 11.87 -16.15 19.58
CA THR A 154 12.90 -15.80 20.56
C THR A 154 14.00 -14.94 19.95
N ILE A 155 14.72 -14.19 20.79
CA ILE A 155 15.89 -13.40 20.36
C ILE A 155 17.00 -14.33 19.85
N SER A 156 17.21 -15.49 20.48
CA SER A 156 18.25 -16.44 20.07
C SER A 156 18.03 -17.02 18.67
N GLU A 157 16.77 -17.19 18.23
CA GLU A 157 16.46 -17.55 16.84
C GLU A 157 16.85 -16.43 15.86
N VAL A 158 16.59 -15.17 16.23
CA VAL A 158 17.02 -14.01 15.44
C VAL A 158 18.55 -13.95 15.35
N GLU A 159 19.25 -14.17 16.45
CA GLU A 159 20.72 -14.23 16.50
C GLU A 159 21.27 -15.36 15.63
N ALA A 160 20.64 -16.54 15.63
CA ALA A 160 21.03 -17.66 14.77
C ALA A 160 20.93 -17.30 13.28
N LEU A 161 19.85 -16.62 12.87
CA LEU A 161 19.68 -16.15 11.50
C LEU A 161 20.61 -15.00 11.15
N GLN A 162 20.90 -14.11 12.10
CA GLN A 162 21.90 -13.08 11.93
C GLN A 162 23.30 -13.67 11.71
N ASN A 163 23.66 -14.72 12.45
CA ASN A 163 24.91 -15.44 12.24
C ASN A 163 24.94 -16.15 10.88
N LYS A 164 23.80 -16.69 10.43
CA LYS A 164 23.68 -17.34 9.12
C LYS A 164 23.83 -16.35 7.95
N TRP A 165 23.09 -15.24 7.98
CA TRP A 165 22.97 -14.32 6.84
C TRP A 165 23.83 -13.05 6.96
N GLN A 166 24.42 -12.80 8.13
CA GLN A 166 25.25 -11.62 8.49
C GLN A 166 24.49 -10.29 8.52
N GLN A 167 23.65 -10.06 7.50
CA GLN A 167 22.77 -8.90 7.40
C GLN A 167 21.34 -9.39 7.29
N ILE A 168 20.47 -8.83 8.14
CA ILE A 168 19.08 -9.27 8.23
C ILE A 168 18.12 -8.09 8.29
N VAL A 169 16.89 -8.34 7.87
CA VAL A 169 15.75 -7.45 8.07
C VAL A 169 14.80 -8.14 9.03
N ILE A 170 14.45 -7.45 10.10
CA ILE A 170 13.46 -7.93 11.06
C ILE A 170 12.20 -7.11 10.89
N LYS A 171 11.06 -7.79 10.76
CA LYS A 171 9.77 -7.13 10.54
C LYS A 171 8.73 -7.62 11.53
N SER A 172 7.95 -6.69 12.08
CA SER A 172 6.83 -7.04 12.95
C SER A 172 5.68 -7.70 12.16
N PRO A 173 4.96 -8.68 12.71
CA PRO A 173 3.90 -9.42 12.02
C PRO A 173 2.81 -8.58 11.38
N TRP A 174 2.29 -7.56 12.10
CA TRP A 174 1.19 -6.69 11.65
C TRP A 174 1.62 -5.22 11.54
N SER A 175 2.75 -5.01 10.87
CA SER A 175 3.30 -3.71 10.55
C SER A 175 2.73 -3.11 9.26
N SER A 176 3.03 -1.84 8.94
CA SER A 176 2.68 -1.24 7.66
C SER A 176 3.62 -0.11 7.26
N SER A 177 3.86 0.06 5.95
CA SER A 177 4.59 1.18 5.35
C SER A 177 6.00 1.38 5.94
N GLY A 178 6.77 0.30 6.09
CA GLY A 178 8.13 0.33 6.64
C GLY A 178 8.23 0.62 8.15
N ARG A 179 7.13 0.93 8.83
CA ARG A 179 7.13 1.03 10.31
C ARG A 179 7.22 -0.36 10.91
N GLY A 180 8.01 -0.57 11.95
CA GLY A 180 8.21 -1.91 12.53
C GLY A 180 9.15 -2.81 11.70
N LEU A 181 9.91 -2.19 10.79
CA LEU A 181 11.04 -2.79 10.07
C LEU A 181 12.34 -2.32 10.76
N GLN A 182 13.24 -3.25 11.02
CA GLN A 182 14.56 -3.01 11.58
C GLN A 182 15.61 -3.69 10.70
N ILE A 183 16.46 -2.90 10.05
CA ILE A 183 17.58 -3.43 9.25
C ILE A 183 18.80 -3.55 10.14
N LEU A 184 19.40 -4.73 10.19
CA LEU A 184 20.68 -4.99 10.84
C LEU A 184 21.72 -5.27 9.76
N ARG A 185 22.48 -4.23 9.42
CA ARG A 185 23.55 -4.28 8.40
C ARG A 185 24.87 -4.87 8.92
N LYS A 186 24.92 -5.19 10.21
CA LYS A 186 26.05 -5.80 10.90
C LYS A 186 25.51 -6.92 11.77
N ALA A 187 26.31 -7.97 11.96
CA ALA A 187 26.01 -9.11 12.83
C ALA A 187 26.14 -8.73 14.32
N PHE A 188 25.33 -7.76 14.75
CA PHE A 188 25.30 -7.26 16.11
C PHE A 188 23.90 -6.76 16.47
N ILE A 189 23.32 -7.33 17.52
CA ILE A 189 22.10 -6.83 18.17
C ILE A 189 22.55 -5.99 19.36
N ASN A 190 22.30 -4.69 19.30
CA ASN A 190 22.54 -3.80 20.44
C ASN A 190 21.32 -3.81 21.39
N LYS A 191 21.50 -3.27 22.60
CA LYS A 191 20.43 -3.20 23.62
C LYS A 191 19.14 -2.54 23.14
N SER A 192 19.23 -1.51 22.27
CA SER A 192 18.05 -0.83 21.74
C SER A 192 17.26 -1.74 20.79
N VAL A 193 17.96 -2.48 19.94
CA VAL A 193 17.35 -3.46 19.03
C VAL A 193 16.75 -4.60 19.85
N GLU A 194 17.49 -5.13 20.83
CA GLU A 194 17.04 -6.19 21.73
C GLU A 194 15.74 -5.81 22.46
N GLN A 195 15.67 -4.59 23.01
CA GLN A 195 14.46 -4.07 23.66
C GLN A 195 13.28 -3.94 22.69
N ALA A 196 13.53 -3.41 21.48
CA ALA A 196 12.49 -3.29 20.47
C ALA A 196 11.95 -4.67 20.05
N LEU A 197 12.84 -5.65 19.82
CA LEU A 197 12.49 -7.03 19.52
C LEU A 197 11.71 -7.68 20.66
N GLY A 198 12.19 -7.57 21.90
CA GLY A 198 11.48 -8.08 23.07
C GLY A 198 10.09 -7.50 23.22
N GLY A 199 9.90 -6.22 22.90
CA GLY A 199 8.58 -5.57 22.86
C GLY A 199 7.65 -6.18 21.81
N VAL A 200 8.14 -6.42 20.58
CA VAL A 200 7.34 -7.05 19.51
C VAL A 200 7.04 -8.50 19.84
N LEU A 201 8.02 -9.30 20.26
CA LEU A 201 7.83 -10.70 20.65
C LEU A 201 6.79 -10.84 21.77
N LYS A 202 6.88 -9.99 22.80
CA LYS A 202 5.90 -9.99 23.91
C LYS A 202 4.49 -9.61 23.47
N SER A 203 4.34 -8.68 22.52
CA SER A 203 3.04 -8.12 22.14
C SER A 203 2.38 -8.80 20.94
N GLN A 204 3.16 -9.40 20.04
CA GLN A 204 2.71 -9.98 18.78
C GLN A 204 3.07 -11.47 18.65
N GLY A 205 3.85 -12.03 19.57
CA GLY A 205 4.20 -13.45 19.63
C GLY A 205 5.40 -13.86 18.78
N PHE A 206 5.67 -13.13 17.69
CA PHE A 206 6.80 -13.44 16.81
C PHE A 206 7.30 -12.20 16.04
N VAL A 207 8.42 -12.37 15.34
CA VAL A 207 8.93 -11.48 14.31
C VAL A 207 9.24 -12.29 13.05
N MET A 208 9.13 -11.65 11.89
CA MET A 208 9.63 -12.21 10.63
C MET A 208 11.07 -11.75 10.40
N VAL A 209 11.97 -12.69 10.14
CA VAL A 209 13.38 -12.41 9.86
C VAL A 209 13.72 -12.83 8.43
N GLU A 210 14.31 -11.91 7.68
CA GLU A 210 14.67 -12.06 6.28
C GLU A 210 16.16 -11.78 6.09
N ALA A 211 16.79 -12.41 5.11
CA ALA A 211 18.12 -12.02 4.67
C ALA A 211 18.06 -10.61 4.05
N PHE A 212 19.02 -9.75 4.39
CA PHE A 212 19.15 -8.47 3.69
C PHE A 212 19.91 -8.67 2.37
N VAL A 213 19.20 -8.56 1.26
CA VAL A 213 19.70 -8.83 -0.10
C VAL A 213 19.97 -7.54 -0.87
N ASP A 214 20.73 -7.65 -1.98
CA ASP A 214 21.03 -6.53 -2.87
C ASP A 214 19.83 -6.19 -3.76
N LYS A 215 18.86 -5.47 -3.17
CA LYS A 215 17.64 -5.02 -3.81
C LYS A 215 17.93 -4.10 -4.99
N GLN A 216 17.43 -4.46 -6.16
CA GLN A 216 17.48 -3.64 -7.37
C GLN A 216 16.20 -2.84 -7.57
N PHE A 217 15.04 -3.50 -7.49
CA PHE A 217 13.75 -2.86 -7.74
C PHE A 217 12.65 -3.43 -6.85
N ASP A 218 11.74 -2.56 -6.41
CA ASP A 218 10.47 -2.95 -5.83
C ASP A 218 9.36 -2.84 -6.88
N PHE A 219 8.44 -3.80 -6.85
CA PHE A 219 7.22 -3.77 -7.64
C PHE A 219 6.10 -4.48 -6.90
N SER A 220 4.88 -4.36 -7.40
CA SER A 220 3.73 -5.04 -6.81
C SER A 220 2.80 -5.54 -7.89
N ILE A 221 2.07 -6.59 -7.55
CA ILE A 221 1.04 -7.19 -8.40
C ILE A 221 -0.29 -6.90 -7.74
N GLN A 222 -1.16 -6.20 -8.45
CA GLN A 222 -2.44 -5.70 -7.94
C GLN A 222 -3.57 -6.63 -8.36
N PHE A 223 -4.43 -6.97 -7.40
CA PHE A 223 -5.63 -7.76 -7.61
C PHE A 223 -6.86 -7.08 -6.99
N TYR A 224 -8.03 -7.53 -7.41
CA TYR A 224 -9.29 -7.31 -6.71
C TYR A 224 -9.89 -8.68 -6.37
N ALA A 225 -10.15 -8.92 -5.09
CA ALA A 225 -10.87 -10.10 -4.63
C ALA A 225 -12.37 -9.81 -4.61
N ASP A 226 -13.18 -10.72 -5.14
CA ASP A 226 -14.64 -10.54 -5.21
C ASP A 226 -15.38 -10.95 -3.92
N GLY A 227 -14.70 -11.66 -3.02
CA GLY A 227 -15.28 -12.22 -1.80
C GLY A 227 -15.98 -13.57 -1.99
N ASN A 228 -15.92 -14.15 -3.20
CA ASN A 228 -16.49 -15.45 -3.55
C ASN A 228 -15.45 -16.40 -4.18
N GLY A 229 -14.17 -16.15 -3.92
CA GLY A 229 -13.08 -17.04 -4.32
C GLY A 229 -12.37 -16.65 -5.61
N GLU A 230 -12.79 -15.57 -6.27
CA GLU A 230 -12.17 -15.09 -7.51
C GLU A 230 -11.27 -13.86 -7.32
N LEU A 231 -10.23 -13.81 -8.16
CA LEU A 231 -9.21 -12.76 -8.17
C LEU A 231 -9.09 -12.18 -9.57
N ASP A 232 -9.46 -10.91 -9.70
CA ASP A 232 -9.25 -10.14 -10.91
C ASP A 232 -7.88 -9.46 -10.88
N PHE A 233 -7.10 -9.64 -11.94
CA PHE A 233 -5.78 -9.01 -12.05
C PHE A 233 -5.93 -7.55 -12.49
N LYS A 234 -5.34 -6.63 -11.75
CA LYS A 234 -5.46 -5.18 -11.98
C LYS A 234 -4.22 -4.53 -12.57
N GLY A 235 -3.10 -5.25 -12.62
CA GLY A 235 -1.86 -4.75 -13.22
C GLY A 235 -0.63 -4.90 -12.32
N PHE A 236 0.53 -4.70 -12.92
CA PHE A 236 1.78 -4.45 -12.20
C PHE A 236 1.87 -2.97 -11.83
N ALA A 237 2.50 -2.68 -10.70
CA ALA A 237 2.86 -1.32 -10.32
C ALA A 237 4.29 -1.28 -9.77
N PHE A 238 5.02 -0.25 -10.19
CA PHE A 238 6.43 -0.08 -9.86
C PHE A 238 6.57 1.10 -8.88
N PHE A 239 7.40 0.95 -7.87
CA PHE A 239 7.52 1.95 -6.82
C PHE A 239 8.92 2.01 -6.26
N GLU A 240 9.24 3.14 -5.64
CA GLU A 240 10.54 3.39 -5.03
C GLU A 240 10.41 3.39 -3.51
N THR A 241 11.42 2.85 -2.86
CA THR A 241 11.59 2.89 -1.42
C THR A 241 12.96 3.43 -1.06
N ASN A 242 13.05 4.15 0.05
CA ASN A 242 14.33 4.64 0.56
C ASN A 242 15.17 3.50 1.16
N ASP A 243 16.40 3.80 1.59
CA ASP A 243 17.33 2.83 2.20
C ASP A 243 16.81 2.15 3.48
N ASN A 244 15.73 2.68 4.08
CA ASN A 244 15.07 2.11 5.25
C ASN A 244 13.79 1.32 4.87
N GLY A 245 13.52 1.11 3.57
CA GLY A 245 12.37 0.36 3.08
C GLY A 245 11.04 1.11 3.19
N GLN A 246 11.06 2.44 3.29
CA GLN A 246 9.85 3.26 3.32
C GLN A 246 9.50 3.72 1.90
N TYR A 247 8.22 3.62 1.53
CA TYR A 247 7.68 4.10 0.28
C TYR A 247 8.02 5.58 0.02
N GLN A 248 8.43 5.90 -1.21
CA GLN A 248 8.69 7.26 -1.67
C GLN A 248 7.75 7.67 -2.80
N SER A 249 7.67 6.85 -3.86
CA SER A 249 6.96 7.19 -5.09
C SER A 249 6.47 5.94 -5.81
N ASN A 250 5.48 6.10 -6.69
CA ASN A 250 5.12 5.13 -7.72
C ASN A 250 5.61 5.66 -9.06
N LEU A 251 6.20 4.81 -9.90
CA LEU A 251 6.57 5.17 -11.27
C LEU A 251 5.34 5.21 -12.17
N LEU A 252 5.27 6.20 -13.07
CA LEU A 252 4.17 6.40 -14.00
C LEU A 252 4.68 6.44 -15.43
N GLY A 253 3.98 5.75 -16.35
CA GLY A 253 4.26 5.80 -17.79
C GLY A 253 5.51 5.02 -18.25
N PHE A 254 6.26 4.39 -17.33
CA PHE A 254 7.40 3.54 -17.71
C PHE A 254 7.70 2.43 -16.71
N ILE A 255 8.51 1.48 -17.19
CA ILE A 255 9.13 0.41 -16.40
C ILE A 255 10.64 0.57 -16.60
N PRO A 256 11.46 0.58 -15.52
CA PRO A 256 12.92 0.60 -15.65
C PRO A 256 13.41 -0.50 -16.61
N HIS A 257 14.36 -0.17 -17.49
CA HIS A 257 14.75 -1.07 -18.58
C HIS A 257 15.21 -2.45 -18.10
N ALA A 258 16.06 -2.50 -17.06
CA ALA A 258 16.54 -3.74 -16.47
C ALA A 258 15.39 -4.60 -15.90
N LEU A 259 14.43 -3.95 -15.21
CA LEU A 259 13.26 -4.62 -14.67
C LEU A 259 12.34 -5.12 -15.80
N LYS A 260 12.14 -4.33 -16.86
CA LYS A 260 11.34 -4.71 -18.03
C LYS A 260 11.93 -5.91 -18.78
N GLN A 261 13.25 -5.99 -18.89
CA GLN A 261 13.93 -7.14 -19.50
C GLN A 261 13.74 -8.41 -18.67
N PHE A 262 13.85 -8.30 -17.34
CA PHE A 262 13.70 -9.45 -16.46
C PHE A 262 12.23 -9.91 -16.37
N LEU A 263 11.30 -8.98 -16.14
CA LEU A 263 9.85 -9.22 -16.13
C LEU A 263 9.31 -9.29 -17.57
N ASN A 264 9.82 -10.23 -18.36
CA ASN A 264 9.25 -10.55 -19.66
C ASN A 264 7.84 -11.17 -19.51
N PRO A 265 7.03 -11.27 -20.60
CA PRO A 265 5.66 -11.77 -20.51
C PRO A 265 5.50 -13.16 -19.89
N ILE A 266 6.50 -14.05 -20.03
CA ILE A 266 6.47 -15.40 -19.45
C ILE A 266 6.56 -15.30 -17.92
N ILE A 267 7.56 -14.57 -17.41
CA ILE A 267 7.73 -14.35 -15.96
C ILE A 267 6.53 -13.61 -15.37
N GLN A 268 5.94 -12.66 -16.10
CA GLN A 268 4.72 -11.99 -15.66
C GLN A 268 3.55 -12.97 -15.50
N GLU A 269 3.31 -13.84 -16.48
CA GLU A 269 2.23 -14.82 -16.42
C GLU A 269 2.45 -15.86 -15.30
N GLU A 270 3.69 -16.34 -15.11
CA GLU A 270 4.05 -17.23 -14.01
C GLU A 270 3.78 -16.59 -12.64
N LEU A 271 4.18 -15.32 -12.47
CA LEU A 271 3.92 -14.58 -11.24
C LEU A 271 2.41 -14.41 -11.00
N ILE A 272 1.65 -13.99 -12.02
CA ILE A 272 0.20 -13.77 -11.91
C ILE A 272 -0.50 -15.08 -11.55
N SER A 273 -0.26 -16.14 -12.30
CA SER A 273 -0.91 -17.44 -12.11
C SER A 273 -0.52 -18.08 -10.78
N GLY A 274 0.77 -18.18 -10.48
CA GLY A 274 1.24 -18.77 -9.24
C GLY A 274 0.79 -18.02 -7.99
N LEU A 275 0.71 -16.68 -8.04
CA LEU A 275 0.20 -15.90 -6.90
C LEU A 275 -1.31 -16.03 -6.76
N LYS A 276 -2.07 -16.10 -7.85
CA LYS A 276 -3.52 -16.42 -7.79
C LYS A 276 -3.74 -17.76 -7.12
N GLU A 277 -3.00 -18.80 -7.50
CA GLU A 277 -3.09 -20.12 -6.89
C GLU A 277 -2.74 -20.08 -5.40
N ALA A 278 -1.63 -19.43 -5.03
CA ALA A 278 -1.24 -19.29 -3.63
C ALA A 278 -2.30 -18.56 -2.79
N LEU A 279 -2.84 -17.43 -3.28
CA LEU A 279 -3.90 -16.70 -2.58
C LEU A 279 -5.18 -17.53 -2.43
N LYS A 280 -5.58 -18.28 -3.47
CA LYS A 280 -6.75 -19.18 -3.42
C LYS A 280 -6.54 -20.33 -2.44
N ALA A 281 -5.34 -20.94 -2.43
CA ALA A 281 -4.99 -22.03 -1.51
C ALA A 281 -5.07 -21.61 -0.03
N HIS A 282 -4.84 -20.33 0.26
CA HIS A 282 -4.97 -19.73 1.60
C HIS A 282 -6.31 -19.03 1.85
N ASN A 283 -7.33 -19.30 1.00
CA ASN A 283 -8.71 -18.83 1.14
C ASN A 283 -8.90 -17.29 1.15
N ILE A 284 -7.88 -16.52 0.79
CA ILE A 284 -7.92 -15.05 0.83
C ILE A 284 -9.09 -14.47 0.01
N PRO A 285 -9.36 -14.88 -1.25
CA PRO A 285 -10.45 -14.30 -2.01
C PRO A 285 -11.86 -14.72 -1.57
N ASN A 286 -11.99 -15.69 -0.64
CA ASN A 286 -13.26 -16.01 0.02
C ASN A 286 -13.43 -15.26 1.34
N ASP A 287 -12.33 -14.93 2.03
CA ASP A 287 -12.36 -14.23 3.32
C ASP A 287 -12.20 -12.69 3.19
N TYR A 288 -11.95 -12.19 1.98
CA TYR A 288 -11.77 -10.76 1.71
C TYR A 288 -12.40 -10.34 0.37
N CYS A 289 -13.14 -9.23 0.38
CA CYS A 289 -13.61 -8.52 -0.81
C CYS A 289 -12.96 -7.13 -0.87
N GLY A 290 -12.35 -6.80 -2.01
CA GLY A 290 -11.71 -5.50 -2.26
C GLY A 290 -10.35 -5.58 -2.93
N HIS A 291 -9.70 -4.42 -3.04
CA HIS A 291 -8.35 -4.30 -3.60
C HIS A 291 -7.29 -4.92 -2.69
N LEU A 292 -6.34 -5.63 -3.31
CA LEU A 292 -5.14 -6.09 -2.64
C LEU A 292 -3.90 -5.99 -3.53
N GLY A 293 -2.75 -5.76 -2.91
CA GLY A 293 -1.46 -5.71 -3.60
C GLY A 293 -0.46 -6.68 -2.97
N ILE A 294 0.29 -7.40 -3.79
CA ILE A 294 1.39 -8.27 -3.36
C ILE A 294 2.70 -7.58 -3.69
N ASP A 295 3.46 -7.23 -2.66
CA ASP A 295 4.76 -6.58 -2.85
C ASP A 295 5.80 -7.63 -3.23
N CYS A 296 6.57 -7.33 -4.26
CA CYS A 296 7.58 -8.17 -4.90
C CYS A 296 8.89 -7.39 -4.99
N MET A 297 10.01 -8.10 -5.11
CA MET A 297 11.33 -7.48 -5.23
C MET A 297 12.19 -8.22 -6.23
N LEU A 298 12.88 -7.47 -7.10
CA LEU A 298 14.02 -7.98 -7.86
C LEU A 298 15.31 -7.66 -7.07
N PHE A 299 16.14 -8.67 -6.85
CA PHE A 299 17.41 -8.53 -6.15
C PHE A 299 18.53 -9.32 -6.83
N ILE A 300 19.78 -8.99 -6.53
CA ILE A 300 20.96 -9.76 -6.94
C ILE A 300 21.36 -10.67 -5.79
N ASP A 301 21.47 -11.98 -6.07
CA ASP A 301 21.93 -12.95 -5.08
C ASP A 301 23.46 -12.89 -4.89
N THR A 302 23.98 -13.67 -3.95
CA THR A 302 25.43 -13.70 -3.64
C THR A 302 26.30 -14.22 -4.78
N LYS A 303 25.72 -14.79 -5.84
CA LYS A 303 26.40 -15.25 -7.06
C LYS A 303 26.32 -14.21 -8.18
N GLY A 304 25.72 -13.05 -7.95
CA GLY A 304 25.54 -12.02 -8.97
C GLY A 304 24.36 -12.28 -9.91
N ILE A 305 23.45 -13.19 -9.57
CA ILE A 305 22.31 -13.58 -10.42
C ILE A 305 21.07 -12.83 -9.95
N ALA A 306 20.33 -12.23 -10.90
CA ALA A 306 19.06 -11.59 -10.62
C ALA A 306 17.97 -12.61 -10.27
N LYS A 307 17.26 -12.37 -9.17
CA LYS A 307 16.20 -13.21 -8.61
C LYS A 307 15.00 -12.37 -8.20
N ILE A 308 13.81 -12.97 -8.23
CA ILE A 308 12.57 -12.40 -7.70
C ILE A 308 12.21 -13.02 -6.35
N GLN A 309 11.90 -12.18 -5.38
CA GLN A 309 11.10 -12.57 -4.21
C GLN A 309 9.63 -12.21 -4.50
N PRO A 310 8.77 -13.21 -4.80
CA PRO A 310 7.44 -12.97 -5.39
C PRO A 310 6.36 -12.54 -4.39
N CYS A 311 6.63 -12.62 -3.08
CA CYS A 311 5.67 -12.24 -2.06
C CYS A 311 6.41 -11.82 -0.78
N LEU A 312 6.68 -10.52 -0.63
CA LEU A 312 7.22 -9.90 0.60
C LEU A 312 6.13 -9.54 1.60
N GLU A 313 4.99 -9.05 1.10
CA GLU A 313 3.86 -8.58 1.89
C GLU A 313 2.59 -8.66 1.04
N ILE A 314 1.47 -8.98 1.69
CA ILE A 314 0.14 -8.89 1.10
C ILE A 314 -0.59 -7.72 1.78
N ASN A 315 -0.96 -6.72 0.99
CA ASN A 315 -1.64 -5.52 1.44
C ASN A 315 -3.13 -5.60 1.08
N LEU A 316 -3.99 -6.02 2.01
CA LEU A 316 -5.45 -6.12 1.83
C LEU A 316 -6.15 -4.75 2.04
N ARG A 317 -5.89 -3.82 1.11
CA ARG A 317 -6.36 -2.44 1.18
C ARG A 317 -6.16 -1.73 -0.17
N TYR A 318 -6.84 -0.59 -0.33
CA TYR A 318 -6.35 0.43 -1.23
C TYR A 318 -4.90 0.79 -0.87
N ASN A 319 -4.09 0.97 -1.88
CA ASN A 319 -2.68 1.30 -1.75
C ASN A 319 -2.30 2.35 -2.80
N MET A 320 -1.07 2.87 -2.69
CA MET A 320 -0.60 3.95 -3.58
C MET A 320 -0.54 3.49 -5.05
N SER A 321 -0.28 2.21 -5.29
CA SER A 321 -0.33 1.60 -6.62
C SER A 321 -1.73 1.61 -7.24
N VAL A 322 -2.81 1.50 -6.44
CA VAL A 322 -4.19 1.64 -6.95
C VAL A 322 -4.40 3.05 -7.49
N ILE A 323 -3.95 4.07 -6.76
CA ILE A 323 -4.04 5.47 -7.23
C ILE A 323 -3.18 5.66 -8.48
N ALA A 324 -1.92 5.21 -8.46
CA ALA A 324 -1.01 5.33 -9.61
C ALA A 324 -1.59 4.70 -10.88
N SER A 325 -2.25 3.55 -10.76
CA SER A 325 -2.95 2.90 -11.88
C SER A 325 -4.09 3.77 -12.43
N HIS A 326 -4.92 4.35 -11.55
CA HIS A 326 -5.98 5.27 -12.00
C HIS A 326 -5.44 6.57 -12.57
N LEU A 327 -4.30 7.09 -12.09
CA LEU A 327 -3.66 8.27 -12.66
C LEU A 327 -3.10 7.99 -14.06
N SER A 328 -2.62 6.76 -14.31
CA SER A 328 -2.00 6.37 -15.57
C SER A 328 -2.90 6.55 -16.79
N GLN A 329 -4.24 6.52 -16.61
CA GLN A 329 -5.18 6.75 -17.71
C GLN A 329 -5.15 8.18 -18.27
N TYR A 330 -4.66 9.15 -17.49
CA TYR A 330 -4.58 10.55 -17.89
C TYR A 330 -3.25 10.89 -18.60
N LEU A 331 -2.25 10.02 -18.48
CA LEU A 331 -0.92 10.24 -19.05
C LEU A 331 -0.94 10.10 -20.56
N HIS A 332 -0.11 10.92 -21.21
CA HIS A 332 0.26 10.76 -22.60
C HIS A 332 1.17 9.52 -22.73
N PRO A 333 1.11 8.72 -23.82
CA PRO A 333 1.93 7.51 -23.96
C PRO A 333 3.45 7.73 -23.86
N ASP A 334 3.91 8.92 -24.23
CA ASP A 334 5.33 9.33 -24.12
C ASP A 334 5.71 9.90 -22.74
N ALA A 335 4.73 10.19 -21.88
CA ALA A 335 4.97 10.79 -20.57
C ALA A 335 5.58 9.78 -19.61
N LYS A 336 6.54 10.25 -18.81
CA LYS A 336 7.19 9.45 -17.77
C LYS A 336 7.35 10.30 -16.52
N GLY A 337 7.28 9.67 -15.36
CA GLY A 337 7.50 10.37 -14.11
C GLY A 337 7.03 9.56 -12.93
N SER A 338 6.50 10.24 -11.91
CA SER A 338 6.14 9.59 -10.65
C SER A 338 4.94 10.23 -9.94
N TYR A 339 4.23 9.38 -9.19
CA TYR A 339 3.26 9.77 -8.18
C TYR A 339 3.94 9.74 -6.80
N ASN A 340 3.89 10.87 -6.09
CA ASN A 340 4.71 11.11 -4.90
C ASN A 340 3.86 11.55 -3.72
N ILE A 341 4.36 11.23 -2.52
CA ILE A 341 3.88 11.82 -1.26
C ILE A 341 4.92 12.82 -0.75
N PHE A 342 4.50 14.08 -0.64
CA PHE A 342 5.26 15.11 0.05
C PHE A 342 5.24 14.85 1.56
N ALA A 343 6.42 14.75 2.16
CA ALA A 343 6.61 14.50 3.59
C ALA A 343 7.94 15.12 4.07
N GLU A 344 8.18 16.38 3.77
CA GLU A 344 9.43 17.06 4.17
C GLU A 344 9.34 17.66 5.58
N SER A 345 10.43 17.59 6.34
CA SER A 345 10.51 18.18 7.68
C SER A 345 10.82 19.69 7.68
N LYS A 346 11.36 20.21 6.58
CA LYS A 346 11.87 21.60 6.47
C LYS A 346 10.96 22.55 5.71
N SER A 347 9.90 22.04 5.09
CA SER A 347 8.95 22.81 4.29
C SER A 347 7.54 22.30 4.53
N VAL A 348 6.55 23.15 4.25
CA VAL A 348 5.13 22.79 4.22
C VAL A 348 4.67 22.65 2.78
N PHE A 349 3.59 21.90 2.57
CA PHE A 349 3.17 21.52 1.22
C PHE A 349 2.85 22.73 0.33
N ILE A 350 2.28 23.80 0.90
CA ILE A 350 1.98 25.04 0.15
C ILE A 350 3.24 25.71 -0.45
N ASN A 351 4.36 25.73 0.28
CA ASN A 351 5.60 26.36 -0.19
C ASN A 351 6.27 25.50 -1.26
N PHE A 352 6.24 24.18 -1.05
CA PHE A 352 6.70 23.22 -2.06
C PHE A 352 5.89 23.37 -3.36
N ASN A 353 4.56 23.40 -3.26
CA ASN A 353 3.65 23.58 -4.40
C ASN A 353 3.94 24.87 -5.16
N LYS A 354 4.09 26.01 -4.48
CA LYS A 354 4.40 27.30 -5.12
C LYS A 354 5.68 27.25 -5.93
N ARG A 355 6.73 26.64 -5.38
CA ARG A 355 8.02 26.46 -6.06
C ARG A 355 7.88 25.53 -7.27
N MET A 356 7.26 24.37 -7.10
CA MET A 356 7.15 23.37 -8.16
C MET A 356 6.29 23.85 -9.34
N ILE A 357 5.21 24.60 -9.10
CA ILE A 357 4.41 25.19 -10.19
C ILE A 357 5.24 26.18 -11.02
N GLN A 358 6.14 26.94 -10.39
CA GLN A 358 7.00 27.91 -11.08
C GLN A 358 8.13 27.23 -11.85
N GLU A 359 8.79 26.25 -11.23
CA GLU A 359 9.93 25.53 -11.81
C GLU A 359 9.51 24.51 -12.88
N HIS A 360 8.30 23.94 -12.75
CA HIS A 360 7.83 22.81 -13.54
C HIS A 360 6.35 22.97 -13.92
N PRO A 361 6.00 23.91 -14.82
CA PRO A 361 4.62 24.13 -15.24
C PRO A 361 4.03 22.87 -15.86
N PHE A 362 2.76 22.59 -15.55
CA PHE A 362 2.07 21.41 -16.05
C PHE A 362 1.59 21.57 -17.49
N GLU A 363 1.93 20.62 -18.35
CA GLU A 363 1.70 20.68 -19.79
C GLU A 363 0.86 19.49 -20.28
N PHE A 364 -0.03 19.81 -21.24
CA PHE A 364 -0.78 18.82 -22.00
C PHE A 364 -0.12 18.60 -23.36
N LYS A 365 -0.17 17.36 -23.84
CA LYS A 365 0.07 16.99 -25.23
C LYS A 365 -1.09 16.11 -25.69
N ASP A 366 -1.72 16.47 -26.80
CA ASP A 366 -2.88 15.74 -27.36
C ASP A 366 -4.00 15.47 -26.35
N GLY A 367 -4.28 16.45 -25.47
CA GLY A 367 -5.32 16.35 -24.44
C GLY A 367 -4.98 15.43 -23.26
N LYS A 368 -3.75 14.92 -23.17
CA LYS A 368 -3.24 14.07 -22.09
C LYS A 368 -2.11 14.74 -21.31
N TRP A 369 -1.90 14.31 -20.07
CA TRP A 369 -0.83 14.82 -19.19
C TRP A 369 0.53 14.43 -19.75
N TYR A 370 1.37 15.40 -20.02
CA TYR A 370 2.64 15.16 -20.71
C TYR A 370 3.85 15.42 -19.81
N LYS A 371 3.90 16.59 -19.17
CA LYS A 371 5.08 17.08 -18.45
C LYS A 371 4.69 18.00 -17.29
N GLY A 372 5.58 18.11 -16.29
CA GLY A 372 5.50 19.09 -15.22
C GLY A 372 4.88 18.58 -13.93
N TYR A 373 4.60 19.50 -13.02
CA TYR A 373 4.11 19.23 -11.67
C TYR A 373 2.60 19.42 -11.55
N LEU A 374 1.92 18.46 -10.90
CA LEU A 374 0.50 18.53 -10.59
C LEU A 374 0.23 18.15 -9.13
N PRO A 375 -0.26 19.08 -8.27
CA PRO A 375 -0.70 18.71 -6.93
C PRO A 375 -1.96 17.84 -7.01
N LEU A 376 -2.02 16.79 -6.19
CA LEU A 376 -3.14 15.84 -6.08
C LEU A 376 -3.91 15.97 -4.75
N THR A 377 -3.50 16.89 -3.88
CA THR A 377 -4.25 17.30 -2.70
C THR A 377 -4.27 18.81 -2.66
N SER A 378 -5.28 19.42 -2.03
CA SER A 378 -5.33 20.88 -1.90
C SER A 378 -4.04 21.43 -1.26
N PRO A 379 -3.25 22.25 -1.99
CA PRO A 379 -2.01 22.80 -1.49
C PRO A 379 -2.21 24.07 -0.67
N ASN A 380 -3.36 24.75 -0.79
CA ASN A 380 -3.62 26.05 -0.16
C ASN A 380 -4.25 25.93 1.24
N GLN A 381 -4.17 24.76 1.85
CA GLN A 381 -4.65 24.46 3.19
C GLN A 381 -3.47 24.16 4.11
N ASP A 382 -3.67 24.26 5.43
CA ASP A 382 -2.66 23.83 6.41
C ASP A 382 -2.45 22.31 6.26
N LYS A 383 -1.43 21.91 5.49
CA LYS A 383 -1.06 20.51 5.25
C LYS A 383 0.45 20.30 5.42
N LEU A 384 0.79 19.31 6.24
CA LEU A 384 2.17 18.83 6.41
C LEU A 384 2.51 17.77 5.36
N PHE A 385 1.52 17.01 4.95
CA PHE A 385 1.64 16.01 3.89
C PHE A 385 0.85 16.42 2.66
N GLY A 386 1.28 15.97 1.50
CA GLY A 386 0.56 16.20 0.25
C GLY A 386 0.85 15.11 -0.75
N ALA A 387 0.04 15.06 -1.79
CA ALA A 387 0.25 14.16 -2.91
C ALA A 387 0.47 14.98 -4.19
N TYR A 388 1.28 14.47 -5.11
CA TYR A 388 1.50 15.12 -6.40
C TYR A 388 1.98 14.15 -7.47
N VAL A 389 1.76 14.52 -8.73
CA VAL A 389 2.43 13.93 -9.90
C VAL A 389 3.57 14.84 -10.33
N PHE A 390 4.68 14.24 -10.75
CA PHE A 390 5.75 14.93 -11.46
C PHE A 390 6.05 14.15 -12.75
N LEU A 391 5.98 14.82 -13.89
CA LEU A 391 6.29 14.24 -15.22
C LEU A 391 7.49 14.97 -15.83
N ASP A 392 8.41 14.21 -16.43
CA ASP A 392 9.73 14.67 -16.91
C ASP A 392 9.71 15.45 -18.23
#